data_AF-A0A9R0I086-F1
#
_entry.id   AF-A0A9R0I086-F1
#
_cell.length_a   1.000
_cell.length_b   1.000
_cell.length_c   1.000
_cell.angle_alpha   90.00
_cell.angle_beta   90.00
_cell.angle_gamma   90.00
#
_symmetry.space_group_name_H-M   'P 1'
#
loop_
_entity.id
_entity.type
_entity.pdbx_description
1 polymer ?
#
loop_
_entity_poly.entity_id
_entity_poly.type
_entity_poly.pdbx_seq_one_letter_code
_entity_poly.pdbx_strand_id
1 'polypeptide(L)'
;MSSPAPCSSTWSISEDSPKRYVQYASENCIQELLSASDSSRNGNGNDGWKIVSLDSGMEISKRRSGSFHIFRSRWLLKSVSPQQFISVANAIDAAKQWDPDLVEARYIKDLEENLSIIRLRFGDASRPLFKNREFIVYERRETMDDGTLVVAVASLPKEIAAGLYPKQNKAIRGLLLQSGWVVEKLEDHSCMVTYVVQLDPAGWLPKFFVNRLNTKLVMIIENLKKLAQRNQLASAI
;
A
#
# COMPACT_ATOMS: atom_id res chain seq x y z
N MET A 1 30.05 -43.36 34.59
CA MET A 1 29.42 -43.25 33.26
C MET A 1 28.46 -42.09 33.33
N SER A 2 28.86 -40.93 32.80
CA SER A 2 28.06 -39.69 32.87
C SER A 2 27.48 -39.42 31.49
N SER A 3 26.15 -39.43 31.38
CA SER A 3 25.41 -39.14 30.14
C SER A 3 25.67 -37.69 29.70
N PRO A 4 25.85 -37.40 28.39
CA PRO A 4 25.97 -36.03 27.94
C PRO A 4 24.59 -35.36 27.98
N ALA A 5 24.55 -34.13 28.50
CA ALA A 5 23.36 -33.30 28.49
C ALA A 5 22.97 -32.93 27.04
N PRO A 6 21.67 -32.85 26.71
CA PRO A 6 21.23 -32.48 25.38
C PRO A 6 21.51 -30.99 25.15
N CYS A 7 22.38 -30.68 24.18
CA CYS A 7 22.55 -29.33 23.66
C CYS A 7 21.25 -28.88 22.98
N SER A 8 20.41 -28.13 23.68
CA SER A 8 19.36 -27.33 23.07
C SER A 8 19.98 -26.05 22.52
N SER A 9 20.50 -26.09 21.29
CA SER A 9 20.81 -24.87 20.56
C SER A 9 19.51 -24.21 20.11
N THR A 10 18.97 -23.36 20.98
CA THR A 10 17.88 -22.45 20.62
C THR A 10 18.48 -21.42 19.68
N TRP A 11 18.25 -21.57 18.37
CA TRP A 11 18.56 -20.55 17.39
C TRP A 11 17.68 -19.34 17.70
N SER A 12 18.22 -18.37 18.44
CA SER A 12 17.60 -17.06 18.60
C SER A 12 17.70 -16.35 17.27
N ILE A 13 16.59 -16.27 16.54
CA ILE A 13 16.46 -15.38 15.39
C ILE A 13 16.73 -13.98 15.93
N SER A 14 17.86 -13.36 15.56
CA SER A 14 18.18 -12.01 16.00
C SER A 14 17.12 -11.04 15.48
N GLU A 15 16.78 -10.02 16.27
CA GLU A 15 15.90 -8.91 15.85
C GLU A 15 16.39 -8.23 14.54
N ASP A 16 17.67 -8.39 14.21
CA ASP A 16 18.27 -7.88 12.96
C ASP A 16 17.75 -8.58 11.70
N SER A 17 17.34 -9.85 11.81
CA SER A 17 16.92 -10.63 10.64
C SER A 17 15.59 -10.13 10.04
N PRO A 18 14.54 -9.88 10.85
CA PRO A 18 13.33 -9.19 10.38
C PRO A 18 13.60 -7.80 9.82
N LYS A 19 14.46 -6.99 10.46
CA LYS A 19 14.77 -5.64 9.98
C LYS A 19 15.41 -5.66 8.59
N ARG A 20 16.43 -6.51 8.38
CA ARG A 20 17.09 -6.68 7.07
C ARG A 20 16.13 -7.16 5.99
N TYR A 21 15.25 -8.11 6.33
CA TYR A 21 14.23 -8.56 5.40
C TYR A 21 13.31 -7.41 4.98
N VAL A 22 12.79 -6.63 5.94
CA VAL A 22 11.85 -5.55 5.64
C VAL A 22 12.52 -4.44 4.83
N GLN A 23 13.77 -4.08 5.15
CA GLN A 23 14.56 -3.14 4.35
C GLN A 23 14.63 -3.61 2.89
N TYR A 24 15.10 -4.84 2.64
CA TYR A 24 15.21 -5.40 1.29
C TYR A 24 13.86 -5.49 0.57
N ALA A 25 12.82 -5.98 1.26
CA ALA A 25 11.49 -6.09 0.68
C ALA A 25 10.89 -4.73 0.31
N SER A 26 11.12 -3.72 1.16
CA SER A 26 10.65 -2.35 0.92
C SER A 26 11.37 -1.69 -0.26
N GLU A 27 12.68 -1.89 -0.40
CA GLU A 27 13.47 -1.39 -1.53
C GLU A 27 12.94 -1.96 -2.85
N ASN A 28 12.76 -3.28 -2.92
CA ASN A 28 12.19 -3.93 -4.11
C ASN A 28 10.79 -3.38 -4.45
N CYS A 29 9.97 -3.11 -3.43
CA CYS A 29 8.64 -2.54 -3.62
C CYS A 29 8.70 -1.13 -4.20
N ILE A 30 9.62 -0.28 -3.74
CA ILE A 30 9.88 1.05 -4.32
C ILE A 30 10.23 0.92 -5.81
N GLN A 31 11.17 0.03 -6.16
CA GLN A 31 11.61 -0.17 -7.55
C GLN A 31 10.46 -0.63 -8.46
N GLU A 32 9.62 -1.55 -7.99
CA GLU A 32 8.44 -2.01 -8.74
C GLU A 32 7.40 -0.88 -8.93
N LEU A 33 7.20 -0.03 -7.92
CA LEU A 33 6.30 1.12 -8.02
C LEU A 33 6.82 2.15 -9.04
N LEU A 34 8.10 2.49 -8.96
CA LEU A 34 8.76 3.38 -9.93
C LEU A 34 8.65 2.81 -11.35
N SER A 35 8.93 1.52 -11.54
CA SER A 35 8.81 0.86 -12.84
C SER A 35 7.37 0.86 -13.38
N ALA A 36 6.37 0.77 -12.50
CA ALA A 36 4.96 0.85 -12.89
C ALA A 36 4.51 2.27 -13.26
N SER A 37 5.19 3.30 -12.72
CA SER A 37 4.94 4.73 -13.02
C SER A 37 5.66 5.23 -14.26
N ASP A 38 6.73 4.56 -14.71
CA ASP A 38 7.49 5.01 -15.87
C ASP A 38 6.64 5.04 -17.15
N SER A 39 6.43 6.25 -17.65
CA SER A 39 5.62 6.56 -18.84
C SER A 39 6.39 6.37 -20.15
N SER A 40 7.73 6.34 -20.09
CA SER A 40 8.62 6.32 -21.27
C SER A 40 8.53 5.02 -22.07
N ARG A 41 7.94 3.97 -21.49
CA ARG A 41 7.69 2.68 -22.14
C ARG A 41 6.52 2.68 -23.14
N ASN A 42 5.75 3.77 -23.23
CA ASN A 42 4.59 3.88 -24.12
C ASN A 42 4.91 3.99 -25.63
N GLY A 43 6.15 3.75 -26.07
CA GLY A 43 6.55 3.88 -27.47
C GLY A 43 6.67 2.59 -28.29
N ASN A 44 7.00 1.44 -27.68
CA ASN A 44 7.29 0.22 -28.47
C ASN A 44 7.35 -1.12 -27.70
N GLY A 45 7.02 -1.15 -26.41
CA GLY A 45 7.11 -2.37 -25.59
C GLY A 45 5.79 -2.67 -24.89
N ASN A 46 5.24 -3.85 -25.11
CA ASN A 46 4.08 -4.35 -24.36
C ASN A 46 4.48 -4.53 -22.88
N ASP A 47 4.35 -3.48 -22.07
CA ASP A 47 4.66 -3.43 -20.63
C ASP A 47 3.76 -4.35 -19.77
N GLY A 48 2.83 -5.04 -20.43
CA GLY A 48 1.90 -6.01 -19.86
C GLY A 48 0.70 -5.37 -19.18
N TRP A 49 0.62 -4.03 -19.11
CA TRP A 49 -0.52 -3.31 -18.57
C TRP A 49 -1.61 -3.19 -19.62
N LYS A 50 -2.81 -3.67 -19.26
CA LYS A 50 -4.01 -3.56 -20.10
C LYS A 50 -4.94 -2.54 -19.48
N ILE A 51 -5.24 -1.46 -20.21
CA ILE A 51 -6.22 -0.46 -19.79
C ILE A 51 -7.58 -1.14 -19.65
N VAL A 52 -8.24 -0.92 -18.51
CA VAL A 52 -9.58 -1.46 -18.20
C VAL A 52 -10.64 -0.37 -18.11
N SER A 53 -10.25 0.86 -17.79
CA SER A 53 -11.18 1.99 -17.70
C SER A 53 -10.42 3.30 -17.85
N LEU A 54 -11.11 4.31 -18.38
CA LEU A 54 -10.70 5.70 -18.33
C LEU A 54 -11.86 6.48 -17.71
N ASP A 55 -11.71 6.94 -16.48
CA ASP A 55 -12.75 7.67 -15.75
C ASP A 55 -12.26 9.08 -15.42
N SER A 56 -12.92 10.10 -15.98
CA SER A 56 -12.66 11.51 -15.64
C SER A 56 -11.18 11.93 -15.75
N GLY A 57 -10.45 11.32 -16.69
CA GLY A 57 -9.01 11.55 -16.92
C GLY A 57 -8.06 10.66 -16.10
N MET A 58 -8.60 9.78 -15.26
CA MET A 58 -7.84 8.73 -14.59
C MET A 58 -7.83 7.46 -15.45
N GLU A 59 -6.63 6.99 -15.79
CA GLU A 59 -6.44 5.69 -16.43
C GLU A 59 -6.40 4.60 -15.35
N ILE A 60 -7.18 3.54 -15.52
CA ILE A 60 -7.08 2.32 -14.74
C ILE A 60 -6.61 1.21 -15.67
N SER A 61 -5.53 0.54 -15.29
CA SER A 61 -4.93 -0.59 -16.00
C SER A 61 -4.72 -1.77 -15.06
N LYS A 62 -4.59 -2.97 -15.64
CA LYS A 62 -4.27 -4.19 -14.90
C LYS A 62 -3.24 -5.03 -15.64
N ARG A 63 -2.42 -5.74 -14.88
CA ARG A 63 -1.46 -6.72 -15.40
C ARG A 63 -1.62 -8.03 -14.62
N ARG A 64 -1.31 -9.16 -15.26
CA ARG A 64 -1.27 -10.45 -14.56
C ARG A 64 0.06 -10.58 -13.81
N SER A 65 0.00 -10.93 -12.53
CA SER A 65 1.17 -11.14 -11.67
C SER A 65 0.97 -12.45 -10.91
N GLY A 66 1.56 -13.53 -11.44
CA GLY A 66 1.34 -14.89 -10.95
C GLY A 66 -0.14 -15.30 -11.01
N SER A 67 -0.68 -15.68 -9.86
CA SER A 67 -2.09 -16.09 -9.67
C SER A 67 -3.06 -14.92 -9.49
N PHE A 68 -2.54 -13.70 -9.27
CA PHE A 68 -3.34 -12.52 -8.98
C PHE A 68 -3.21 -11.47 -10.09
N HIS A 69 -4.08 -10.47 -10.04
CA HIS A 69 -3.94 -9.27 -10.86
C HIS A 69 -3.33 -8.16 -10.02
N ILE A 70 -2.43 -7.41 -10.64
CA ILE A 70 -1.98 -6.12 -10.14
C ILE A 70 -2.75 -5.05 -10.90
N PHE A 71 -3.23 -4.04 -10.17
CA PHE A 71 -3.95 -2.90 -10.71
C PHE A 71 -3.10 -1.65 -10.57
N ARG A 72 -3.25 -0.75 -11.54
CA ARG A 72 -2.60 0.55 -11.58
C ARG A 72 -3.65 1.59 -11.94
N SER A 73 -3.71 2.68 -11.18
CA SER A 73 -4.42 3.89 -11.56
C SER A 73 -3.43 5.03 -11.74
N ARG A 74 -3.59 5.80 -12.81
CA ARG A 74 -2.75 6.96 -13.13
C ARG A 74 -3.62 8.18 -13.35
N TRP A 75 -3.29 9.29 -12.71
CA TRP A 75 -4.05 10.52 -12.89
C TRP A 75 -3.16 11.76 -12.81
N LEU A 76 -3.29 12.61 -13.82
CA LEU A 76 -2.76 13.97 -13.80
C LEU A 76 -3.67 14.89 -12.97
N LEU A 77 -3.17 15.35 -11.83
CA LEU A 77 -3.87 16.26 -10.93
C LEU A 77 -3.41 17.71 -11.16
N LYS A 78 -4.13 18.44 -12.02
CA LYS A 78 -3.83 19.85 -12.35
C LYS A 78 -4.13 20.86 -11.24
N SER A 79 -4.99 20.48 -10.29
CA SER A 79 -5.53 21.38 -9.26
C SER A 79 -5.05 21.03 -7.85
N VAL A 80 -4.08 20.13 -7.73
CA VAL A 80 -3.53 19.67 -6.45
C VAL A 80 -2.03 19.57 -6.62
N SER A 81 -1.28 20.33 -5.82
CA SER A 81 0.18 20.24 -5.83
C SER A 81 0.66 18.92 -5.23
N PRO A 82 1.87 18.46 -5.58
CA PRO A 82 2.46 17.30 -4.93
C PRO A 82 2.36 17.41 -3.40
N GLN A 83 2.76 18.55 -2.83
CA GLN A 83 2.76 18.82 -1.37
C GLN A 83 1.36 18.64 -0.75
N GLN A 84 0.33 19.15 -1.41
CA GLN A 84 -1.05 18.98 -0.97
C GLN A 84 -1.48 17.52 -1.01
N PHE A 85 -1.17 16.81 -2.10
CA PHE A 85 -1.49 15.39 -2.22
C PHE A 85 -0.76 14.56 -1.15
N ILE A 86 0.52 14.82 -0.93
CA ILE A 86 1.35 14.13 0.06
C ILE A 86 0.81 14.34 1.48
N SER A 87 0.36 15.56 1.81
CA SER A 87 -0.17 15.86 3.14
C SER A 87 -1.37 14.98 3.53
N VAL A 88 -2.19 14.59 2.55
CA VAL A 88 -3.35 13.72 2.76
C VAL A 88 -3.02 12.23 2.60
N ALA A 89 -2.01 11.91 1.78
CA ALA A 89 -1.56 10.53 1.56
C ALA A 89 -0.69 9.99 2.71
N ASN A 90 0.12 10.84 3.36
CA ASN A 90 1.07 10.43 4.39
C ASN A 90 0.46 10.25 5.79
N ALA A 91 -0.73 10.79 6.04
CA ALA A 91 -1.31 10.73 7.37
C ALA A 91 -2.06 9.40 7.55
N ILE A 92 -1.42 8.45 8.25
CA ILE A 92 -2.04 7.23 8.78
C ILE A 92 -3.36 7.57 9.51
N ASP A 93 -3.41 8.71 10.20
CA ASP A 93 -4.61 9.23 10.87
C ASP A 93 -5.64 9.85 9.92
N ALA A 94 -5.19 10.39 8.77
CA ALA A 94 -6.08 10.87 7.72
C ALA A 94 -6.54 9.75 6.78
N ALA A 95 -5.92 8.56 6.83
CA ALA A 95 -6.31 7.42 6.02
C ALA A 95 -7.78 7.05 6.20
N LYS A 96 -8.29 7.18 7.44
CA LYS A 96 -9.72 7.01 7.74
C LYS A 96 -10.64 8.04 7.09
N GLN A 97 -10.12 9.21 6.70
CA GLN A 97 -10.89 10.29 6.09
C GLN A 97 -11.15 10.03 4.61
N TRP A 98 -10.25 9.32 3.93
CA TRP A 98 -10.34 9.05 2.49
C TRP A 98 -10.63 7.58 2.16
N ASP A 99 -10.41 6.65 3.09
CA ASP A 99 -10.82 5.24 2.98
C ASP A 99 -11.91 4.91 4.01
N PRO A 100 -13.19 4.87 3.61
CA PRO A 100 -14.29 4.55 4.53
C PRO A 100 -14.27 3.10 5.01
N ASP A 101 -13.57 2.20 4.31
CA ASP A 101 -13.47 0.79 4.70
C ASP A 101 -12.35 0.58 5.73
N LEU A 102 -11.45 1.57 5.95
CA LEU A 102 -10.40 1.55 6.96
C LEU A 102 -10.94 1.95 8.35
N VAL A 103 -11.15 0.97 9.21
CA VAL A 103 -11.71 1.18 10.56
C VAL A 103 -10.64 1.48 11.62
N GLU A 104 -9.40 1.03 11.40
CA GLU A 104 -8.28 1.27 12.31
C GLU A 104 -6.96 1.25 11.54
N ALA A 105 -6.14 2.25 11.77
CA ALA A 105 -4.72 2.21 11.46
C ALA A 105 -3.97 2.42 12.78
N ARG A 106 -3.06 1.51 13.10
CA ARG A 106 -2.33 1.50 14.36
C ARG A 106 -0.85 1.32 14.08
N TYR A 107 -0.07 2.33 14.43
CA TYR A 107 1.38 2.24 14.45
C TYR A 107 1.86 1.12 15.39
N ILE A 108 2.85 0.33 14.96
CA ILE A 108 3.47 -0.73 15.76
C ILE A 108 4.88 -0.32 16.19
N LYS A 109 5.79 -0.07 15.23
CA LYS A 109 7.17 0.33 15.50
C LYS A 109 7.86 0.93 14.27
N ASP A 110 8.87 1.75 14.50
CA ASP A 110 9.82 2.17 13.46
C ASP A 110 10.96 1.17 13.32
N LEU A 111 11.40 0.97 12.09
CA LEU A 111 12.64 0.27 11.77
C LEU A 111 13.74 1.28 11.40
N GLU A 112 13.36 2.37 10.72
CA GLU A 112 14.18 3.53 10.32
C GLU A 112 13.31 4.78 10.25
N GLU A 113 13.92 5.96 10.02
CA GLU A 113 13.19 7.24 9.88
C GLU A 113 12.11 7.20 8.80
N ASN A 114 12.37 6.47 7.72
CA ASN A 114 11.49 6.38 6.57
C ASN A 114 10.82 5.02 6.40
N LEU A 115 10.94 4.12 7.40
CA LEU A 115 10.44 2.75 7.34
C LEU A 115 9.78 2.35 8.66
N SER A 116 8.47 2.16 8.62
CA SER A 116 7.66 1.83 9.80
C SER A 116 6.83 0.56 9.59
N ILE A 117 6.37 -0.04 10.70
CA ILE A 117 5.43 -1.17 10.71
C ILE A 117 4.10 -0.69 11.27
N ILE A 118 3.03 -0.98 10.53
CA ILE A 118 1.68 -0.50 10.82
C ILE A 118 0.71 -1.67 10.74
N ARG A 119 -0.30 -1.66 11.60
CA ARG A 119 -1.49 -2.51 11.48
C ARG A 119 -2.61 -1.72 10.82
N LEU A 120 -3.15 -2.27 9.75
CA LEU A 120 -4.37 -1.77 9.10
C LEU A 120 -5.50 -2.76 9.34
N ARG A 121 -6.67 -2.27 9.74
CA ARG A 121 -7.90 -3.06 9.86
C ARG A 121 -8.97 -2.46 9.00
N PHE A 122 -9.49 -3.29 8.10
CA PHE A 122 -10.59 -2.96 7.22
C PHE A 122 -11.85 -3.70 7.65
N GLY A 123 -12.98 -3.01 7.56
CA GLY A 123 -14.29 -3.54 7.93
C GLY A 123 -15.39 -2.72 7.30
N ASP A 124 -16.49 -3.39 6.95
CA ASP A 124 -17.69 -2.72 6.49
C ASP A 124 -18.66 -2.61 7.67
N ALA A 125 -18.81 -1.38 8.20
CA ALA A 125 -19.73 -1.11 9.31
C ALA A 125 -21.19 -1.47 8.95
N SER A 126 -21.54 -1.46 7.67
CA SER A 126 -22.88 -1.84 7.18
C SER A 126 -23.09 -3.35 7.07
N ARG A 127 -22.03 -4.17 7.23
CA ARG A 127 -22.07 -5.63 7.05
C ARG A 127 -21.38 -6.39 8.17
N PRO A 128 -21.97 -6.41 9.39
CA PRO A 128 -21.36 -7.00 10.58
C PRO A 128 -21.12 -8.52 10.50
N LEU A 129 -21.79 -9.20 9.56
CA LEU A 129 -21.61 -10.65 9.33
C LEU A 129 -20.29 -11.00 8.63
N PHE A 130 -19.60 -10.02 8.02
CA PHE A 130 -18.30 -10.24 7.41
C PHE A 130 -17.18 -9.95 8.41
N LYS A 131 -16.30 -10.93 8.63
CA LYS A 131 -15.15 -10.74 9.50
C LYS A 131 -14.25 -9.65 8.95
N ASN A 132 -13.87 -8.70 9.80
CA ASN A 132 -12.87 -7.68 9.49
C ASN A 132 -11.58 -8.31 8.97
N ARG A 133 -10.91 -7.61 8.06
CA ARG A 133 -9.60 -7.98 7.56
C ARG A 133 -8.54 -7.15 8.27
N GLU A 134 -7.45 -7.79 8.68
CA GLU A 134 -6.29 -7.07 9.21
C GLU A 134 -5.05 -7.38 8.37
N PHE A 135 -4.20 -6.38 8.23
CA PHE A 135 -2.92 -6.45 7.53
C PHE A 135 -1.85 -5.89 8.47
N ILE A 136 -0.75 -6.62 8.60
CA ILE A 136 0.46 -6.12 9.27
C ILE A 136 1.43 -5.79 8.16
N VAL A 137 1.64 -4.50 7.91
CA VAL A 137 2.38 -4.01 6.76
C VAL A 137 3.62 -3.24 7.20
N TYR A 138 4.65 -3.25 6.37
CA TYR A 138 5.60 -2.16 6.40
C TYR A 138 5.07 -1.00 5.55
N GLU A 139 5.51 0.21 5.87
CA GLU A 139 5.35 1.39 5.06
C GLU A 139 6.72 2.06 4.94
N ARG A 140 7.20 2.21 3.69
CA ARG A 140 8.41 2.95 3.37
C ARG A 140 8.07 4.21 2.61
N ARG A 141 8.66 5.33 2.99
CA ARG A 141 8.56 6.60 2.29
C ARG A 141 9.91 6.97 1.72
N GLU A 142 9.96 7.41 0.47
CA GLU A 142 11.22 7.78 -0.16
C GLU A 142 11.02 8.96 -1.10
N THR A 143 11.96 9.89 -1.06
CA THR A 143 12.03 11.03 -1.98
C THR A 143 13.22 10.82 -2.89
N MET A 144 12.96 10.71 -4.19
CA MET A 144 13.98 10.58 -5.23
C MET A 144 14.67 11.93 -5.49
N ASP A 145 15.82 11.91 -6.15
CA ASP A 145 16.63 13.10 -6.44
C ASP A 145 15.87 14.15 -7.29
N ASP A 146 14.95 13.72 -8.14
CA ASP A 146 14.09 14.58 -8.96
C ASP A 146 12.89 15.15 -8.19
N GLY A 147 12.75 14.82 -6.91
CA GLY A 147 11.63 15.20 -6.05
C GLY A 147 10.40 14.30 -6.19
N THR A 148 10.48 13.21 -6.96
CA THR A 148 9.43 12.18 -7.01
C THR A 148 9.32 11.50 -5.66
N LEU A 149 8.10 11.33 -5.18
CA LEU A 149 7.84 10.70 -3.89
C LEU A 149 7.21 9.34 -4.06
N VAL A 150 7.70 8.39 -3.31
CA VAL A 150 7.22 7.01 -3.34
C VAL A 150 6.84 6.56 -1.94
N VAL A 151 5.63 6.00 -1.82
CA VAL A 151 5.17 5.35 -0.60
C VAL A 151 4.89 3.89 -0.91
N ALA A 152 5.74 2.99 -0.41
CA ALA A 152 5.64 1.55 -0.58
C ALA A 152 5.01 0.89 0.65
N VAL A 153 4.01 0.05 0.44
CA VAL A 153 3.27 -0.66 1.49
C VAL A 153 3.09 -2.12 1.10
N ALA A 154 3.57 -3.05 1.92
CA ALA A 154 3.26 -4.47 1.74
C ALA A 154 3.22 -5.22 3.06
N SER A 155 2.53 -6.36 3.06
CA SER A 155 2.40 -7.21 4.24
C SER A 155 3.72 -7.89 4.59
N LEU A 156 3.98 -7.99 5.89
CA LEU A 156 5.07 -8.80 6.40
C LEU A 156 4.76 -10.30 6.19
N PRO A 157 5.79 -11.14 6.02
CA PRO A 157 5.67 -12.59 6.07
C PRO A 157 4.90 -13.02 7.32
N LYS A 158 4.11 -14.10 7.18
CA LYS A 158 3.20 -14.57 8.22
C LYS A 158 3.91 -14.77 9.57
N GLU A 159 5.12 -15.29 9.54
CA GLU A 159 5.95 -15.60 10.70
C GLU A 159 6.40 -14.31 11.41
N ILE A 160 6.92 -13.35 10.65
CA ILE A 160 7.34 -12.03 11.17
C ILE A 160 6.12 -11.28 11.72
N ALA A 161 5.01 -11.26 10.97
CA ALA A 161 3.77 -10.63 11.38
C ALA A 161 3.21 -11.27 12.67
N ALA A 162 3.29 -12.59 12.83
CA ALA A 162 2.82 -13.29 14.02
C ALA A 162 3.70 -13.01 15.25
N GLY A 163 5.02 -12.90 15.06
CA GLY A 163 5.95 -12.52 16.13
C GLY A 163 5.74 -11.09 16.64
N LEU A 164 5.45 -10.14 15.74
CA LEU A 164 5.20 -8.74 16.10
C LEU A 164 3.78 -8.48 16.61
N TYR A 165 2.80 -9.12 15.98
CA TYR A 165 1.38 -8.94 16.31
C TYR A 165 0.61 -10.24 16.12
N PRO A 166 0.45 -11.07 17.17
CA PRO A 166 -0.30 -12.31 17.09
C PRO A 166 -1.72 -12.12 16.55
N LYS A 167 -2.22 -13.10 15.80
CA LYS A 167 -3.56 -13.02 15.19
C LYS A 167 -4.64 -13.00 16.27
N GLN A 168 -5.52 -12.00 16.20
CA GLN A 168 -6.69 -11.94 17.07
C GLN A 168 -7.84 -12.75 16.49
N ASN A 169 -8.54 -13.53 17.32
CA ASN A 169 -9.59 -14.48 16.91
C ASN A 169 -10.76 -13.87 16.11
N LYS A 170 -10.92 -12.54 16.16
CA LYS A 170 -12.04 -11.82 15.53
C LYS A 170 -11.75 -11.26 14.13
N ALA A 171 -10.51 -11.36 13.62
CA ALA A 171 -10.14 -10.84 12.31
C ALA A 171 -9.49 -11.91 11.42
N ILE A 172 -9.68 -11.79 10.10
CA ILE A 172 -8.95 -12.58 9.11
C ILE A 172 -7.72 -11.79 8.70
N ARG A 173 -6.53 -12.39 8.82
CA ARG A 173 -5.29 -11.78 8.38
C ARG A 173 -5.18 -11.88 6.86
N GLY A 174 -5.25 -10.75 6.18
CA GLY A 174 -5.06 -10.65 4.75
C GLY A 174 -3.58 -10.60 4.38
N LEU A 175 -3.30 -10.71 3.08
CA LEU A 175 -1.96 -10.57 2.53
C LEU A 175 -1.99 -9.50 1.42
N LEU A 176 -1.38 -8.35 1.71
CA LEU A 176 -1.13 -7.30 0.74
C LEU A 176 0.22 -7.56 0.10
N LEU A 177 0.24 -8.03 -1.14
CA LEU A 177 1.49 -8.38 -1.83
C LEU A 177 2.29 -7.13 -2.17
N GLN A 178 1.60 -6.09 -2.64
CA GLN A 178 2.19 -4.80 -2.94
C GLN A 178 1.09 -3.73 -2.96
N SER A 179 1.40 -2.55 -2.48
CA SER A 179 0.59 -1.35 -2.66
C SER A 179 1.50 -0.15 -2.59
N GLY A 180 1.11 0.95 -3.23
CA GLY A 180 1.85 2.18 -3.04
C GLY A 180 1.53 3.24 -4.07
N TRP A 181 2.11 4.40 -3.83
CA TRP A 181 1.90 5.61 -4.61
C TRP A 181 3.24 6.11 -5.11
N VAL A 182 3.28 6.52 -6.37
CA VAL A 182 4.33 7.37 -6.93
C VAL A 182 3.70 8.72 -7.25
N VAL A 183 4.27 9.79 -6.73
CA VAL A 183 3.82 11.17 -6.92
C VAL A 183 4.94 11.94 -7.60
N GLU A 184 4.80 12.11 -8.91
CA GLU A 184 5.76 12.82 -9.75
C GLU A 184 5.36 14.30 -9.80
N LYS A 185 6.32 15.19 -9.51
CA LYS A 185 6.11 16.63 -9.61
C LYS A 185 6.22 17.08 -11.06
N LEU A 186 5.30 17.93 -11.50
CA LEU A 186 5.33 18.55 -12.82
C LEU A 186 5.61 20.06 -12.71
N GLU A 187 5.99 20.68 -13.82
CA GLU A 187 6.47 22.07 -13.88
C GLU A 187 5.41 23.12 -13.45
N ASP A 188 4.13 22.84 -13.70
CA ASP A 188 2.99 23.75 -13.51
C ASP A 188 2.31 23.62 -12.14
N HIS A 189 3.06 23.22 -11.10
CA HIS A 189 2.52 22.86 -9.78
C HIS A 189 1.48 21.73 -9.79
N SER A 190 1.34 21.00 -10.89
CA SER A 190 0.54 19.77 -10.94
C SER A 190 1.37 18.55 -10.52
N CYS A 191 0.69 17.42 -10.33
CA CYS A 191 1.37 16.15 -10.10
C CYS A 191 0.75 15.02 -10.93
N MET A 192 1.59 14.09 -11.37
CA MET A 192 1.13 12.79 -11.84
C MET A 192 1.14 11.84 -10.65
N VAL A 193 -0.02 11.24 -10.37
CA VAL A 193 -0.16 10.25 -9.31
C VAL A 193 -0.37 8.89 -9.93
N THR A 194 0.51 7.95 -9.61
CA THR A 194 0.37 6.54 -9.93
C THR A 194 0.13 5.76 -8.65
N TYR A 195 -1.01 5.09 -8.54
CA TYR A 195 -1.30 4.15 -7.45
C TYR A 195 -1.27 2.73 -8.00
N VAL A 196 -0.60 1.83 -7.28
CA VAL A 196 -0.49 0.42 -7.63
C VAL A 196 -0.97 -0.42 -6.46
N VAL A 197 -1.70 -1.50 -6.74
CA VAL A 197 -2.15 -2.44 -5.72
C VAL A 197 -2.23 -3.87 -6.25
N GLN A 198 -1.71 -4.79 -5.45
CA GLN A 198 -1.83 -6.23 -5.61
C GLN A 198 -2.20 -6.83 -4.25
N LEU A 199 -3.41 -7.38 -4.17
CA LEU A 199 -3.95 -7.94 -2.93
C LEU A 199 -4.30 -9.42 -3.13
N ASP A 200 -3.87 -10.24 -2.18
CA ASP A 200 -4.39 -11.60 -2.03
C ASP A 200 -5.57 -11.55 -1.03
N PRO A 201 -6.79 -11.93 -1.47
CA PRO A 201 -7.97 -11.91 -0.62
C PRO A 201 -7.91 -12.87 0.58
N ALA A 202 -6.90 -13.76 0.66
CA ALA A 202 -6.58 -14.64 1.78
C ALA A 202 -7.82 -15.35 2.36
N GLY A 203 -8.65 -15.89 1.47
CA GLY A 203 -9.89 -16.60 1.80
C GLY A 203 -10.90 -16.61 0.65
N TRP A 204 -12.05 -17.23 0.89
CA TRP A 204 -13.16 -17.21 -0.06
C TRP A 204 -13.80 -15.82 -0.08
N LEU A 205 -13.58 -15.07 -1.17
CA LEU A 205 -14.36 -13.88 -1.53
C LEU A 205 -15.10 -14.17 -2.85
N PRO A 206 -16.41 -13.92 -2.94
CA PRO A 206 -17.12 -14.05 -4.21
C PRO A 206 -16.51 -13.14 -5.29
N LYS A 207 -16.45 -13.62 -6.54
CA LYS A 207 -15.80 -12.91 -7.66
C LYS A 207 -16.29 -11.47 -7.86
N PHE A 208 -17.57 -11.20 -7.61
CA PHE A 208 -18.11 -9.84 -7.71
C PHE A 208 -17.54 -8.88 -6.66
N PHE A 209 -17.18 -9.37 -5.47
CA PHE A 209 -16.51 -8.55 -4.45
C PHE A 209 -15.07 -8.27 -4.83
N VAL A 210 -14.37 -9.25 -5.38
CA VAL A 210 -13.01 -9.02 -5.91
C VAL A 210 -13.05 -7.94 -6.98
N ASN A 211 -14.01 -8.00 -7.91
CA ASN A 211 -14.17 -6.96 -8.93
C ASN A 211 -14.53 -5.59 -8.33
N ARG A 212 -15.46 -5.53 -7.37
CA ARG A 212 -15.88 -4.28 -6.71
C ARG A 212 -14.78 -3.68 -5.83
N LEU A 213 -14.01 -4.51 -5.14
CA LEU A 213 -12.82 -4.11 -4.37
C LEU A 213 -11.77 -3.56 -5.33
N ASN A 214 -11.51 -4.25 -6.44
CA ASN A 214 -10.54 -3.79 -7.43
C ASN A 214 -10.93 -2.43 -8.03
N THR A 215 -12.22 -2.20 -8.33
CA THR A 215 -12.71 -0.89 -8.80
C THR A 215 -12.65 0.18 -7.70
N LYS A 216 -12.96 -0.14 -6.44
CA LYS A 216 -12.86 0.84 -5.34
C LYS A 216 -11.40 1.22 -5.02
N LEU A 217 -10.49 0.24 -5.00
CA LEU A 217 -9.09 0.43 -4.63
C LEU A 217 -8.39 1.39 -5.60
N VAL A 218 -8.71 1.34 -6.89
CA VAL A 218 -8.13 2.22 -7.90
C VAL A 218 -8.74 3.62 -7.93
N MET A 219 -9.87 3.85 -7.26
CA MET A 219 -10.51 5.17 -7.16
C MET A 219 -10.01 5.99 -5.97
N ILE A 220 -9.09 5.47 -5.16
CA ILE A 220 -8.60 6.16 -3.95
C ILE A 220 -7.92 7.50 -4.31
N ILE A 221 -7.29 7.62 -5.50
CA ILE A 221 -6.76 8.92 -5.99
C ILE A 221 -7.85 10.00 -5.98
N GLU A 222 -9.09 9.66 -6.34
CA GLU A 222 -10.21 10.61 -6.35
C GLU A 222 -10.57 11.10 -4.94
N ASN A 223 -10.63 10.19 -3.97
CA ASN A 223 -10.93 10.54 -2.58
C ASN A 223 -9.83 11.42 -1.99
N LEU A 224 -8.56 11.10 -2.26
CA LEU A 224 -7.41 11.90 -1.83
C LEU A 224 -7.43 13.29 -2.47
N LYS A 225 -7.71 13.38 -3.77
CA LYS A 225 -7.87 14.66 -4.48
C LYS A 225 -8.95 15.53 -3.82
N LYS A 226 -10.14 14.96 -3.57
CA LYS A 226 -11.26 15.66 -2.92
C LYS A 226 -10.87 16.14 -1.52
N LEU A 227 -10.17 15.32 -0.75
CA LEU A 227 -9.71 15.68 0.59
C LEU A 227 -8.65 16.80 0.56
N ALA A 228 -7.68 16.72 -0.36
CA ALA A 228 -6.65 17.75 -0.53
C ALA A 228 -7.27 19.11 -0.88
N GLN A 229 -8.23 19.12 -1.81
CA GLN A 229 -8.96 20.33 -2.20
C GLN A 229 -9.79 20.90 -1.03
N ARG A 230 -10.44 20.03 -0.25
CA ARG A 230 -11.19 20.47 0.95
C ARG A 230 -10.29 21.12 1.99
N ASN A 231 -9.12 20.53 2.26
CA ASN A 231 -8.17 21.06 3.22
C ASN A 231 -7.58 22.40 2.75
N GLN A 232 -7.36 22.57 1.44
CA GLN A 232 -6.93 23.84 0.86
C GLN A 232 -7.96 24.95 1.09
N LEU A 233 -9.25 24.68 0.84
CA LEU A 233 -10.33 25.64 1.08
C LEU A 233 -10.44 26.02 2.55
N ALA A 234 -10.28 25.06 3.45
CA ALA A 234 -10.31 25.31 4.90
C ALA A 234 -9.13 26.15 5.39
N SER A 235 -7.96 26.07 4.74
CA SER A 235 -6.78 26.88 5.07
C SER A 235 -6.79 28.30 4.49
N ALA A 236 -7.72 28.59 3.58
CA ALA A 236 -7.86 29.90 2.92
C ALA A 236 -8.91 30.81 3.58
N ILE A 237 -9.58 30.33 4.62
CA ILE A 237 -10.58 31.03 5.45
C ILE A 237 -9.95 31.33 6.80
#